data_AF-A0A4R6BLU5-F1
#
_entry.id   AF-A0A4R6BLU5-F1
#
_cell.length_a   1.000
_cell.length_b   1.000
_cell.length_c   1.000
_cell.angle_alpha   90.00
_cell.angle_beta   90.00
_cell.angle_gamma   90.00
#
_symmetry.space_group_name_H-M   'P 1'
#
loop_
_entity.id
_entity.type
_entity.pdbx_description
1 polymer ?
#
loop_
_entity_poly.entity_id
_entity_poly.type
_entity_poly.pdbx_seq_one_letter_code
_entity_poly.pdbx_strand_id
1 'polypeptide(L)' 'MKTILLAIIRFYRNYISPMTPPTCRFHPTCSQYGMEAIETHGALKGSYLTTVRILKCHPFHPGGFDPVPPKKDE' A
#
# COMPACT_ATOMS: atom_id res chain seq x y z
N MET A 1 -15.01 12.79 0.63
CA MET A 1 -14.01 12.48 -0.42
C MET A 1 -13.07 11.32 -0.08
N LYS A 2 -12.64 11.12 1.18
CA LYS A 2 -11.86 9.94 1.63
C LYS A 2 -12.56 8.58 1.42
N THR A 3 -13.89 8.56 1.52
CA THR A 3 -14.72 7.34 1.48
C THR A 3 -14.78 6.67 0.12
N ILE A 4 -14.78 7.44 -0.96
CA ILE A 4 -14.88 6.90 -2.33
C ILE A 4 -13.58 6.18 -2.71
N LEU A 5 -12.43 6.78 -2.39
CA LEU A 5 -11.12 6.17 -2.60
C LEU A 5 -10.95 4.88 -1.77
N LEU A 6 -11.38 4.87 -0.51
CA LEU A 6 -11.36 3.67 0.33
C LEU A 6 -12.30 2.57 -0.19
N ALA A 7 -13.45 2.94 -0.75
CA ALA A 7 -14.40 1.98 -1.33
C ALA A 7 -13.83 1.30 -2.57
N ILE A 8 -13.18 2.05 -3.46
CA ILE A 8 -12.52 1.49 -4.66
C ILE A 8 -11.38 0.54 -4.26
N ILE A 9 -10.57 0.92 -3.27
CA ILE A 9 -9.47 0.08 -2.76
C ILE A 9 -10.01 -1.19 -2.09
N ARG A 10 -11.11 -1.09 -1.32
CA ARG A 10 -11.77 -2.26 -0.72
C ARG A 10 -12.39 -3.19 -1.77
N PHE A 11 -13.00 -2.63 -2.82
CA PHE A 11 -13.54 -3.43 -3.91
C PHE A 11 -12.44 -4.19 -4.66
N TYR A 12 -11.33 -3.51 -4.98
CA TYR A 12 -10.16 -4.13 -5.59
C TYR A 12 -9.55 -5.22 -4.68
N ARG A 13 -9.46 -4.95 -3.38
CA ARG A 13 -8.93 -5.91 -2.39
C ARG A 13 -9.84 -7.12 -2.17
N ASN A 14 -11.16 -6.96 -2.20
CA ASN A 14 -12.09 -8.08 -1.97
C ASN A 14 -12.40 -8.90 -3.23
N TYR A 15 -12.36 -8.29 -4.42
CA TYR A 15 -12.74 -8.98 -5.66
C TYR A 15 -11.56 -9.42 -6.52
N ILE A 16 -10.43 -8.68 -6.52
CA ILE A 16 -9.28 -8.98 -7.39
C ILE A 16 -8.12 -9.61 -6.61
N SER A 17 -7.87 -9.17 -5.36
CA SER A 17 -6.79 -9.73 -4.54
C SER A 17 -6.90 -11.22 -4.19
N PRO A 18 -8.08 -11.84 -3.95
CA PRO A 18 -8.13 -13.26 -3.58
C PRO A 18 -7.94 -14.20 -4.78
N MET A 19 -8.00 -13.69 -6.01
CA MET A 19 -7.67 -14.45 -7.23
C MET A 19 -6.18 -14.42 -7.56
N THR A 20 -5.36 -13.67 -6.83
CA THR A 20 -3.91 -13.62 -7.01
C THR A 20 -3.19 -14.07 -5.73
N PRO A 21 -2.20 -15.00 -5.80
CA PRO A 21 -1.44 -15.42 -4.62
C PRO A 21 -0.77 -14.20 -3.95
N PRO A 22 -0.51 -14.23 -2.63
CA PRO A 22 0.14 -13.13 -1.93
C PRO A 22 1.54 -12.89 -2.52
N THR A 23 1.63 -11.95 -3.45
CA THR A 23 2.81 -11.67 -4.27
C THR A 23 3.65 -10.53 -3.71
N CYS A 24 3.27 -9.98 -2.55
CA CYS A 24 4.04 -8.92 -1.92
C CYS A 24 5.40 -9.46 -1.49
N ARG A 25 6.43 -9.03 -2.22
CA ARG A 25 7.84 -9.29 -1.92
C ARG A 25 8.41 -8.42 -0.79
N PHE A 26 7.63 -7.44 -0.34
CA PHE A 26 8.02 -6.53 0.73
C PHE A 26 7.29 -6.86 2.03
N HIS A 27 8.00 -6.68 3.15
CA HIS A 27 7.45 -6.80 4.49
C HIS A 27 7.51 -5.43 5.19
N PRO A 28 6.42 -4.92 5.80
CA PRO A 28 5.03 -5.41 5.76
C PRO A 28 4.43 -5.43 4.35
N THR A 29 3.35 -6.22 4.19
CA THR A 29 2.68 -6.38 2.89
C THR A 29 2.19 -5.04 2.34
N CYS A 30 2.07 -4.93 1.02
CA CYS A 30 1.66 -3.71 0.33
C CYS A 30 0.31 -3.14 0.85
N SER A 31 -0.61 -4.03 1.26
CA SER A 31 -1.90 -3.63 1.86
C SER A 31 -1.76 -3.07 3.28
N GLN A 32 -0.85 -3.65 4.08
CA GLN A 32 -0.57 -3.23 5.44
C GLN A 32 0.21 -1.92 5.46
N TYR A 33 1.23 -1.82 4.59
CA TYR A 33 1.93 -0.57 4.31
C TYR A 33 0.95 0.53 3.90
N GLY A 34 -0.03 0.23 3.05
CA GLY A 34 -0.99 1.25 2.62
C GLY A 34 -1.92 1.75 3.71
N MET A 35 -2.35 0.87 4.63
CA MET A 35 -3.12 1.28 5.80
C MET A 35 -2.28 2.20 6.71
N GLU A 36 -1.08 1.76 7.04
CA GLU A 36 -0.16 2.47 7.93
C GLU A 36 0.34 3.79 7.31
N ALA A 37 0.53 3.85 5.99
CA ALA A 37 0.91 5.07 5.28
C ALA A 37 -0.22 6.09 5.22
N ILE A 38 -1.46 5.65 5.04
CA ILE A 38 -2.64 6.54 5.08
C ILE A 38 -2.89 7.05 6.51
N GLU A 39 -2.70 6.20 7.52
CA GLU A 39 -2.83 6.59 8.93
C GLU A 39 -1.75 7.59 9.36
N THR A 40 -0.49 7.35 8.95
CA THR A 40 0.66 8.20 9.31
C THR A 40 0.72 9.50 8.52
N HIS A 41 0.56 9.46 7.19
CA HIS A 41 0.77 10.61 6.30
C HIS A 41 -0.52 11.25 5.77
N GLY A 42 -1.67 10.66 6.07
CA GLY A 42 -2.97 11.07 5.52
C GLY A 42 -3.25 10.47 4.14
N ALA A 43 -4.48 10.65 3.66
CA ALA A 43 -4.98 9.94 2.47
C ALA A 43 -4.19 10.24 1.18
N LEU A 44 -3.78 11.49 0.95
CA LEU A 44 -3.05 11.86 -0.29
C LEU A 44 -1.64 11.29 -0.30
N LYS A 45 -0.84 11.62 0.72
CA LYS A 45 0.57 11.23 0.83
C LYS A 45 0.74 9.73 1.10
N GLY A 46 -0.16 9.14 1.89
CA GLY A 46 -0.24 7.70 2.10
C GLY A 46 -0.59 6.91 0.83
N SER A 47 -1.56 7.39 0.04
CA SER A 47 -1.90 6.74 -1.25
C SER A 47 -0.76 6.84 -2.25
N TYR A 48 -0.05 7.98 -2.30
CA TYR A 48 1.13 8.14 -3.14
C TYR A 48 2.23 7.12 -2.78
N LEU A 49 2.62 7.05 -1.50
CA LEU A 49 3.62 6.09 -1.01
C LEU A 49 3.23 4.63 -1.32
N THR A 50 1.96 4.30 -1.09
CA THR A 50 1.42 2.96 -1.38
C THR A 50 1.49 2.62 -2.85
N THR A 51 1.12 3.57 -3.72
CA THR A 51 1.11 3.36 -5.19
C THR A 51 2.52 3.16 -5.72
N VAL A 52 3.47 4.00 -5.31
CA VAL A 52 4.90 3.85 -5.66
C VAL A 52 5.41 2.47 -5.27
N ARG A 53 4.97 1.95 -4.11
CA ARG A 53 5.42 0.66 -3.62
C ARG A 53 4.77 -0.52 -4.33
N ILE A 54 3.50 -0.42 -4.71
CA ILE A 54 2.83 -1.41 -5.56
C ILE A 54 3.54 -1.49 -6.91
N LEU A 55 3.93 -0.35 -7.49
CA LEU A 55 4.69 -0.30 -8.75
C LEU A 55 6.07 -0.98 -8.63
N LYS A 56 6.71 -0.88 -7.46
CA LYS A 56 7.97 -1.59 -7.16
C LYS A 56 7.78 -3.10 -6.90
N CYS A 57 6.55 -3.55 -6.68
CA CYS A 57 6.26 -4.95 -6.37
C CYS A 57 6.20 -5.81 -7.65
N HIS A 58 7.34 -5.92 -8.34
CA HIS A 58 7.51 -6.74 -9.55
C HIS A 58 8.45 -7.93 -9.32
N PRO A 59 8.34 -9.03 -10.09
CA PRO A 59 9.13 -10.24 -9.92
C PRO A 59 10.64 -10.10 -10.21
N PHE A 60 11.10 -8.92 -10.58
CA PHE A 60 12.53 -8.59 -10.73
C PHE A 60 13.06 -7.68 -9.62
N HIS A 61 12.23 -7.28 -8.65
CA HIS A 61 12.68 -6.55 -7.48
C HIS A 61 13.01 -7.54 -6.36
N PRO A 62 14.19 -7.46 -5.70
CA PRO A 62 14.59 -8.40 -4.64
C PRO A 62 13.65 -8.44 -3.42
N GLY A 63 12.67 -7.54 -3.34
CA GLY A 63 11.85 -7.39 -2.13
C GLY A 63 12.69 -6.95 -0.93
N GLY A 64 12.11 -7.03 0.27
CA GLY A 64 12.80 -6.72 1.52
C GLY A 64 11.91 -6.09 2.59
N PHE A 65 12.54 -5.76 3.73
CA PHE A 65 11.88 -5.01 4.80
C PHE A 65 11.88 -3.52 4.46
N ASP A 66 10.70 -2.92 4.35
CA ASP A 66 10.54 -1.50 4.04
C ASP A 66 9.38 -0.97 4.92
N PRO A 67 9.62 -0.41 6.10
CA PRO A 67 8.53 0.11 6.95
C PRO A 67 8.00 1.45 6.41
N VAL A 68 6.81 1.86 6.84
CA VAL A 68 6.32 3.21 6.54
C VAL A 68 7.25 4.23 7.20
N PRO A 69 7.78 5.23 6.47
CA PRO A 69 8.62 6.24 7.08
C PRO A 69 7.82 7.06 8.10
N PRO A 70 8.41 7.45 9.25
CA PRO A 70 7.71 8.29 10.21
C PRO A 70 7.31 9.63 9.57
N LYS A 71 6.17 10.17 10.02
CA LYS A 71 5.72 11.50 9.60
C LYS A 71 6.76 12.52 10.09
N LYS A 72 7.47 13.17 9.16
CA LYS A 72 8.22 14.39 9.48
C LYS A 72 7.18 15.50 9.62
N ASP A 73 6.87 15.87 10.85
CA ASP A 73 6.17 17.10 11.16
C ASP A 73 7.18 18.25 10.95
N GLU A 74 6.92 19.08 9.96
CA GLU A 74 7.52 20.41 9.77
C GLU A 74 6.39 21.43 9.71
#